data_AF-A0A0E3AWE6-F1
#
_entry.id   AF-A0A0E3AWE6-F1
#
_cell.length_a   1.000
_cell.length_b   1.000
_cell.length_c   1.000
_cell.angle_alpha   90.00
_cell.angle_beta   90.00
_cell.angle_gamma   90.00
#
_symmetry.space_group_name_H-M   'P 1'
#
loop_
_entity.id
_entity.type
_entity.pdbx_description
1 polymer ?
#
loop_
_entity_poly.entity_id
_entity_poly.type
_entity_poly.pdbx_seq_one_letter_code
_entity_poly.pdbx_strand_id
1 'polypeptide(L)'
;MVGWSITDLCKEFGISRVTGYKYLSQYELFGIDELKGKPRILKGHPKTTKQNIVQLVVSARDRHPNWGVCKLLASLKGKFPKVKNWPSASTVGRI
;
A
#
# COMPACT_ATOMS: atom_id res chain seq x y z
N MET A 1 41.08 9.23 20.36
CA MET A 1 39.82 8.57 19.96
C MET A 1 39.71 8.69 18.45
N VAL A 2 39.74 7.57 17.73
CA VAL A 2 39.58 7.61 16.26
C VAL A 2 38.09 7.81 15.99
N GLY A 3 37.73 8.99 15.50
CA GLY A 3 36.40 9.24 14.98
C GLY A 3 36.26 8.52 13.65
N TRP A 4 35.31 7.59 13.54
CA TRP A 4 35.01 6.92 12.30
C TRP A 4 34.32 7.91 11.38
N SER A 5 34.90 8.19 10.20
CA SER A 5 34.23 9.01 9.20
C SER A 5 33.21 8.18 8.45
N ILE A 6 32.11 8.80 8.01
CA ILE A 6 31.05 8.11 7.26
C ILE A 6 31.58 7.46 5.97
N THR A 7 32.66 7.98 5.41
CA THR A 7 33.32 7.43 4.22
C THR A 7 33.98 6.08 4.50
N ASP A 8 34.66 5.92 5.65
CA ASP A 8 35.28 4.66 6.06
C ASP A 8 34.21 3.61 6.34
N LEU A 9 33.13 4.01 7.02
CA LEU A 9 31.98 3.14 7.24
C LEU A 9 31.32 2.71 5.92
N CYS A 10 31.08 3.63 5.00
CA CYS A 10 30.46 3.29 3.70
C CYS A 10 31.32 2.31 2.89
N LYS A 11 32.65 2.43 2.95
CA LYS A 11 33.58 1.51 2.28
C LYS A 11 33.56 0.13 2.92
N GLU A 12 33.61 0.05 4.25
CA GLU A 12 33.59 -1.22 5.00
C GLU A 12 32.29 -1.99 4.77
N PHE A 13 31.15 -1.30 4.80
CA PHE A 13 29.84 -1.92 4.59
C PHE A 13 29.44 -2.06 3.11
N GLY A 14 30.29 -1.66 2.16
CA GLY A 14 30.02 -1.77 0.73
C GLY A 14 28.79 -0.97 0.25
N ILE A 15 28.41 0.08 0.98
CA ILE A 15 27.25 0.92 0.66
C ILE A 15 27.68 2.23 0.00
N SER A 16 26.84 2.76 -0.88
CA SER A 16 27.06 4.10 -1.42
C SER A 16 26.95 5.15 -0.31
N ARG A 17 27.75 6.22 -0.41
CA ARG A 17 27.73 7.36 0.52
C ARG A 17 26.33 7.96 0.68
N VAL A 18 25.55 8.01 -0.39
CA VAL A 18 24.16 8.51 -0.37
C VAL A 18 23.28 7.65 0.55
N THR A 19 23.47 6.33 0.50
CA THR A 19 22.80 5.38 1.39
C THR A 19 23.27 5.55 2.83
N GLY A 20 24.59 5.74 3.04
CA GLY A 20 25.16 5.99 4.35
C GLY A 20 24.60 7.24 5.04
N TYR A 21 24.54 8.38 4.33
CA TYR A 21 23.93 9.61 4.87
C TYR A 21 22.45 9.42 5.19
N LYS A 22 21.72 8.68 4.35
CA LYS A 22 20.31 8.37 4.62
C LYS A 22 20.14 7.56 5.91
N TYR A 23 20.99 6.55 6.14
CA TYR A 23 20.98 5.77 7.39
C TYR A 23 21.31 6.65 8.60
N LEU A 24 22.30 7.54 8.50
CA LEU A 24 22.65 8.47 9.56
C LEU A 24 21.48 9.41 9.89
N SER A 25 20.90 10.06 8.89
CA SER A 25 19.75 10.95 9.10
C SER A 25 18.53 10.22 9.67
N GLN A 26 18.28 8.97 9.26
CA GLN A 26 17.18 8.19 9.82
C GLN A 26 17.44 7.78 11.28
N TYR A 27 18.69 7.44 11.60
CA TYR A 27 19.13 7.15 12.96
C TYR A 27 19.01 8.38 13.88
N GLU A 28 19.40 9.57 13.41
CA GLU A 28 19.28 10.81 14.19
C GLU A 28 17.81 11.21 14.44
N LEU A 29 16.93 11.01 13.47
CA LEU A 29 15.53 11.43 13.55
C LEU A 29 14.64 10.46 14.34
N PHE A 30 14.92 9.16 14.27
CA PHE A 30 14.01 8.14 14.79
C PHE A 30 14.68 7.05 15.64
N GLY A 31 16.00 7.12 15.81
CA GLY A 31 16.77 6.13 16.56
C GLY A 31 16.79 4.76 15.88
N ILE A 32 17.14 3.74 16.67
CA ILE A 32 17.31 2.35 16.21
C ILE A 32 15.96 1.73 15.78
N ASP A 33 14.84 2.26 16.26
CA ASP A 33 13.52 1.66 16.04
C ASP A 33 13.09 1.70 14.55
N GLU A 34 13.48 2.74 13.81
CA GLU A 34 13.18 2.82 12.36
C GLU A 34 14.11 2.01 11.45
N LEU A 35 15.26 1.56 11.95
CA LEU A 35 16.18 0.71 11.19
C LEU A 35 15.66 -0.73 11.03
N LYS A 36 14.65 -1.13 11.82
CA LYS A 36 13.95 -2.43 11.65
C LYS A 36 13.15 -2.52 10.35
N GLY A 37 13.13 -1.45 9.55
CA GLY A 37 12.52 -1.43 8.24
C GLY A 37 11.01 -1.39 8.39
N LYS A 38 10.43 -0.20 8.27
CA LYS A 38 9.02 -0.14 7.88
C LYS A 38 8.90 -0.93 6.56
N PRO A 39 7.94 -1.87 6.45
CA PRO A 39 7.69 -2.53 5.19
C PRO A 39 7.52 -1.44 4.13
N ARG A 40 8.08 -1.65 2.94
CA ARG A 40 7.91 -0.75 1.81
C ARG A 40 6.44 -0.74 1.42
N ILE A 41 5.62 -0.02 2.17
CA ILE A 41 4.20 0.14 1.89
C ILE A 41 4.16 1.00 0.66
N LEU A 42 3.85 0.38 -0.47
CA LEU A 42 3.46 1.09 -1.68
C LEU A 42 2.29 2.00 -1.28
N LYS A 43 2.56 3.30 -1.12
CA LYS A 43 1.53 4.32 -0.93
C LYS A 43 0.53 4.11 -2.07
N GLY A 44 -0.70 3.75 -1.70
CA GLY A 44 -1.65 3.06 -2.57
C GLY A 44 -1.70 3.58 -4.00
N HIS A 45 -1.84 2.66 -4.96
CA HIS A 45 -1.96 3.00 -6.37
C HIS A 45 -3.15 3.97 -6.58
N PRO A 46 -3.07 5.00 -7.44
CA PRO A 46 -4.15 5.97 -7.63
C PRO A 46 -5.48 5.34 -8.12
N LYS A 47 -5.41 4.13 -8.67
CA LYS A 47 -6.58 3.30 -9.04
C LYS A 47 -7.06 2.35 -7.95
N THR A 48 -6.56 2.48 -6.72
CA THR A 48 -7.03 1.63 -5.61
C THR A 48 -8.51 1.92 -5.40
N THR A 49 -9.30 0.85 -5.37
CA THR A 49 -10.75 0.96 -5.18
C THR A 49 -10.98 1.53 -3.79
N LYS A 50 -11.82 2.57 -3.68
CA LYS A 50 -12.17 3.17 -2.39
C LYS A 50 -12.69 2.09 -1.44
N GLN A 51 -12.21 2.07 -0.20
CA GLN A 51 -12.58 1.05 0.79
C GLN A 51 -14.11 0.92 0.96
N ASN A 52 -14.85 2.02 0.86
CA ASN A 52 -16.32 2.00 0.93
C ASN A 52 -16.94 1.12 -0.19
N ILE A 53 -16.38 1.15 -1.41
CA ILE A 53 -16.87 0.33 -2.51
C ILE A 53 -16.47 -1.14 -2.31
N VAL A 54 -15.27 -1.40 -1.79
CA VAL A 54 -14.84 -2.76 -1.41
C VAL A 54 -15.82 -3.37 -0.41
N GLN A 55 -16.17 -2.62 0.64
CA GLN A 55 -17.14 -3.06 1.65
C GLN A 55 -18.52 -3.33 1.04
N LEU A 56 -19.02 -2.45 0.15
CA LEU A 56 -20.28 -2.69 -0.56
C LEU A 56 -20.27 -3.96 -1.39
N VAL A 57 -19.16 -4.25 -2.08
CA VAL A 57 -18.96 -5.48 -2.85
C VAL A 57 -18.99 -6.70 -1.93
N VAL A 58 -18.24 -6.67 -0.83
CA VAL A 58 -18.18 -7.77 0.14
C VAL A 58 -19.55 -8.03 0.74
N SER A 59 -20.26 -7.00 1.22
CA SER A 59 -21.62 -7.16 1.78
C SER A 59 -22.66 -7.59 0.74
N ALA A 60 -22.44 -7.32 -0.55
CA ALA A 60 -23.31 -7.83 -1.60
C ALA A 60 -23.01 -9.30 -1.93
N ARG A 61 -21.74 -9.73 -1.80
CA ARG A 61 -21.32 -11.12 -2.02
C ARG A 61 -21.78 -12.03 -0.88
N ASP A 62 -21.74 -11.53 0.35
CA ASP A 62 -22.30 -12.18 1.54
C ASP A 62 -23.82 -12.41 1.41
N ARG A 63 -24.57 -11.38 1.00
CA ARG A 63 -26.03 -11.49 0.79
C ARG A 63 -26.43 -12.37 -0.40
N HIS A 64 -25.57 -12.51 -1.40
CA HIS A 64 -25.87 -13.23 -2.63
C HIS A 64 -24.66 -14.06 -3.13
N PRO A 65 -24.34 -15.18 -2.46
CA PRO A 65 -23.14 -15.97 -2.74
C PRO A 65 -23.14 -16.61 -4.13
N ASN A 66 -24.32 -16.97 -4.67
CA ASN A 66 -24.44 -17.57 -6.01
C ASN A 66 -24.39 -16.55 -7.15
N TRP A 67 -24.28 -15.25 -6.88
CA TRP A 67 -24.27 -14.24 -7.94
C TRP A 67 -22.87 -14.05 -8.52
N GLY A 68 -22.76 -14.24 -9.82
CA GLY A 68 -21.57 -13.85 -10.57
C GLY A 68 -21.32 -12.34 -10.50
N VAL A 69 -20.06 -11.95 -10.67
CA VAL A 69 -19.56 -10.57 -10.51
C VAL A 69 -20.36 -9.54 -11.32
N CYS A 70 -20.75 -9.87 -12.56
CA CYS A 70 -21.54 -8.97 -13.41
C CYS A 70 -22.93 -8.67 -12.83
N LYS A 71 -23.61 -9.69 -12.27
CA LYS A 71 -24.94 -9.55 -11.67
C LYS A 71 -24.89 -8.74 -10.39
N LEU A 72 -23.85 -8.97 -9.60
CA LEU A 72 -23.58 -8.26 -8.36
C LEU A 72 -23.30 -6.77 -8.62
N LEU A 73 -22.48 -6.46 -9.63
CA LEU A 73 -22.24 -5.08 -10.07
C LEU A 73 -23.51 -4.40 -10.61
N ALA A 74 -24.33 -5.10 -11.40
CA ALA A 74 -25.59 -4.55 -11.89
C ALA A 74 -26.55 -4.20 -10.74
N SER A 75 -26.66 -5.09 -9.74
CA SER A 75 -27.47 -4.84 -8.55
C SER A 75 -26.95 -3.67 -7.73
N LEU A 76 -25.63 -3.56 -7.54
CA LEU A 76 -25.00 -2.45 -6.82
C LEU A 76 -25.19 -1.11 -7.53
N LYS A 77 -25.06 -1.08 -8.87
CA LYS A 77 -25.34 0.11 -9.68
C LYS A 77 -26.79 0.56 -9.55
N GLY A 78 -27.74 -0.37 -9.49
CA GLY A 78 -29.16 -0.08 -9.26
C GLY A 78 -29.45 0.44 -7.85
N LYS A 79 -28.84 -0.15 -6.81
CA LYS A 79 -29.03 0.29 -5.41
C LYS A 79 -28.36 1.63 -5.11
N PHE A 80 -27.25 1.94 -5.77
CA PHE A 80 -26.45 3.15 -5.51
C PHE A 80 -26.16 3.92 -6.81
N PRO A 81 -27.19 4.54 -7.44
CA PRO A 81 -27.02 5.26 -8.71
C PRO A 81 -26.15 6.52 -8.58
N LYS A 82 -25.99 7.05 -7.36
CA LYS A 82 -25.13 8.23 -7.08
C LYS A 82 -23.63 7.92 -7.17
N VAL A 83 -23.23 6.64 -7.18
CA VAL A 83 -21.82 6.25 -7.28
C VAL A 83 -21.41 6.21 -8.75
N LYS A 84 -20.57 7.17 -9.17
CA LYS A 84 -20.10 7.29 -10.57
C LYS A 84 -18.93 6.34 -10.90
N ASN A 85 -18.04 6.09 -9.94
CA ASN A 85 -16.79 5.34 -10.18
C ASN A 85 -16.89 3.90 -9.67
N TRP A 86 -17.57 3.04 -10.44
CA TRP A 86 -17.57 1.60 -10.16
C TRP A 86 -16.29 0.93 -10.67
N PRO A 87 -15.64 0.07 -9.87
CA PRO A 87 -14.55 -0.77 -10.34
C PRO A 87 -15.04 -1.69 -11.47
N SER A 88 -14.12 -2.07 -12.36
CA SER A 88 -14.42 -3.05 -13.40
C SER A 88 -14.74 -4.42 -12.78
N ALA A 89 -15.46 -5.27 -13.51
CA ALA A 89 -15.73 -6.64 -13.07
C ALA A 89 -14.44 -7.40 -12.73
N SER A 90 -13.36 -7.19 -13.48
CA SER A 90 -12.05 -7.79 -13.21
C SER A 90 -11.44 -7.33 -11.89
N THR A 91 -11.60 -6.05 -11.54
CA THR A 91 -11.15 -5.53 -10.25
C THR A 91 -12.00 -6.09 -9.11
N VAL A 92 -13.32 -6.21 -9.30
CA VAL A 92 -14.24 -6.80 -8.31
C VAL A 92 -13.98 -8.28 -8.08
N GLY A 93 -13.55 -9.03 -9.11
CA GLY A 93 -13.14 -10.43 -8.96
C GLY A 93 -11.82 -10.62 -8.20
N ARG A 94 -10.98 -9.58 -8.12
CA ARG A 94 -9.74 -9.58 -7.32
C ARG A 94 -9.94 -9.12 -5.87
N ILE A 95 -11.14 -8.65 -5.55
CA ILE A 95 -11.62 -8.36 -4.18
C ILE A 95 -12.20 -9.65 -3.61
#